data_AF-A0AAV9XB49-F1
#
_entry.id   AF-A0AAV9XB49-F1
#
_cell.length_a   1.000
_cell.length_b   1.000
_cell.length_c   1.000
_cell.angle_alpha   90.00
_cell.angle_beta   90.00
_cell.angle_gamma   90.00
#
_symmetry.space_group_name_H-M   'P 1'
#
loop_
_entity.id
_entity.type
_entity.pdbx_description
1 polymer ?
#
loop_
_entity_poly.entity_id
_entity_poly.type
_entity_poly.pdbx_seq_one_letter_code
_entity_poly.pdbx_strand_id
1 'polypeptide(L)'
;MFTINFKTFQVTNITQGFNIFEFQDPGNTGFQYKDGNLIPITFDGKDYLINLSGGGPRGHALPLDNVYIYDILAGKWYRQPVSGAAPTNTRGACTVTNYAPDNSSIQIVFFGGRIYSQTKNDFFATDDTWVLTIPSFTASSIPNATILTPQLLETSRQHS
;
A
#
# COMPACT_ATOMS: atom_id res chain seq x y z
N MET A 1 8.80 -8.68 -16.83
CA MET A 1 8.26 -8.05 -15.60
C MET A 1 9.40 -7.25 -15.00
N PHE A 2 9.17 -5.96 -14.71
CA PHE A 2 10.13 -5.11 -14.03
C PHE A 2 10.26 -5.55 -12.56
N THR A 3 11.49 -5.72 -12.08
CA THR A 3 11.74 -6.16 -10.70
C THR A 3 12.94 -5.40 -10.13
N ILE A 4 12.72 -4.71 -9.00
CA ILE A 4 13.78 -4.14 -8.17
C ILE A 4 14.21 -5.21 -7.17
N ASN A 5 15.47 -5.67 -7.27
CA ASN A 5 16.07 -6.45 -6.21
C ASN A 5 16.57 -5.49 -5.12
N PHE A 6 15.86 -5.41 -4.00
CA PHE A 6 16.23 -4.52 -2.91
C PHE A 6 17.50 -4.95 -2.15
N LYS A 7 17.93 -6.23 -2.24
CA LYS A 7 19.18 -6.72 -1.62
C LYS A 7 20.43 -6.37 -2.43
N THR A 8 20.33 -6.28 -3.76
CA THR A 8 21.48 -5.99 -4.64
C THR A 8 21.35 -4.66 -5.36
N PHE A 9 20.22 -3.98 -5.14
CA PHE A 9 19.74 -2.83 -5.91
C PHE A 9 19.81 -3.03 -7.44
N GLN A 10 19.82 -4.30 -7.89
CA GLN A 10 19.79 -4.61 -9.31
C GLN A 10 18.37 -4.48 -9.79
N VAL A 11 18.15 -3.44 -10.59
CA VAL A 11 16.89 -3.28 -11.30
C VAL A 11 17.02 -4.05 -12.61
N THR A 12 16.26 -5.11 -12.73
CA THR A 12 16.24 -5.91 -13.96
C THR A 12 15.06 -5.49 -14.83
N ASN A 13 15.32 -5.36 -16.13
CA ASN A 13 14.31 -5.02 -17.13
C ASN A 13 13.69 -3.61 -16.90
N ILE A 14 14.56 -2.60 -16.74
CA ILE A 14 14.20 -1.19 -16.50
C ILE A 14 13.45 -0.64 -17.72
N THR A 15 12.14 -0.77 -17.75
CA THR A 15 11.30 -0.20 -18.83
C THR A 15 10.59 1.08 -18.42
N GLN A 16 10.50 1.40 -17.11
CA GLN A 16 9.65 2.49 -16.60
C GLN A 16 10.26 3.23 -15.38
N GLY A 17 11.48 3.76 -15.53
CA GLY A 17 12.02 4.76 -14.60
C GLY A 17 11.65 6.17 -15.08
N PHE A 18 11.20 7.05 -14.19
CA PHE A 18 10.77 8.40 -14.55
C PHE A 18 11.32 9.45 -13.58
N ASN A 19 11.69 10.62 -14.13
CA ASN A 19 12.24 11.72 -13.34
C ASN A 19 11.15 12.47 -12.57
N ILE A 20 9.97 12.60 -13.19
CA ILE A 20 8.78 13.18 -12.59
C ILE A 20 7.70 12.13 -12.65
N PHE A 21 7.08 11.88 -11.51
CA PHE A 21 5.92 11.03 -11.47
C PHE A 21 4.70 11.79 -11.95
N GLU A 22 4.37 11.63 -13.23
CA GLU A 22 3.13 12.14 -13.77
C GLU A 22 2.15 10.98 -13.92
N PHE A 23 1.18 10.95 -13.02
CA PHE A 23 0.03 10.08 -13.22
C PHE A 23 -0.82 10.64 -14.36
N GLN A 24 -0.66 10.06 -15.54
CA GLN A 24 -1.59 10.27 -16.63
C GLN A 24 -2.93 9.61 -16.28
N ASP A 25 -3.88 10.39 -15.79
CA ASP A 25 -5.29 10.04 -15.92
C ASP A 25 -5.64 10.13 -17.40
N PRO A 26 -6.00 9.03 -18.09
CA PRO A 26 -6.39 9.06 -19.50
C PRO A 26 -7.57 10.02 -19.76
N GLY A 27 -8.33 10.38 -18.73
CA GLY A 27 -9.44 11.34 -18.77
C GLY A 27 -9.04 12.81 -18.63
N ASN A 28 -7.76 13.15 -18.43
CA ASN A 28 -7.19 14.51 -18.34
C ASN A 28 -8.16 15.56 -17.76
N THR A 29 -8.56 15.39 -16.50
CA THR A 29 -9.54 16.29 -15.84
C THR A 29 -8.89 17.39 -15.00
N GLY A 30 -7.56 17.51 -15.00
CA GLY A 30 -6.84 18.48 -14.17
C GLY A 30 -6.88 18.19 -12.66
N PHE A 31 -7.49 17.07 -12.23
CA PHE A 31 -7.47 16.64 -10.84
C PHE A 31 -6.23 15.80 -10.56
N GLN A 32 -5.36 16.36 -9.71
CA GLN A 32 -4.18 15.70 -9.20
C GLN A 32 -4.57 14.53 -8.28
N TYR A 33 -3.76 13.48 -8.30
CA TYR A 33 -3.84 12.41 -7.31
C TYR A 33 -3.76 12.98 -5.90
N LYS A 34 -4.74 12.65 -5.05
CA LYS A 34 -4.80 13.09 -3.66
C LYS A 34 -5.06 11.93 -2.71
N ASP A 35 -4.81 12.19 -1.43
CA ASP A 35 -5.13 11.29 -0.31
C ASP A 35 -4.46 9.90 -0.43
N GLY A 36 -3.33 9.83 -1.13
CA GLY A 36 -2.41 8.69 -1.14
C GLY A 36 -1.40 8.81 0.00
N ASN A 37 -0.77 7.68 0.33
CA ASN A 37 0.23 7.62 1.38
C ASN A 37 1.63 7.76 0.79
N LEU A 38 2.45 8.63 1.41
CA LEU A 38 3.88 8.72 1.16
C LEU A 38 4.60 8.22 2.41
N ILE A 39 5.22 7.05 2.30
CA ILE A 39 5.72 6.30 3.45
C ILE A 39 7.25 6.27 3.35
N PRO A 40 7.96 6.93 4.26
CA PRO A 40 9.40 6.84 4.31
C PRO A 40 9.82 5.46 4.83
N ILE A 41 10.74 4.82 4.11
CA ILE A 41 11.37 3.57 4.54
C ILE A 41 12.87 3.63 4.38
N THR A 42 13.59 2.89 5.22
CA THR A 42 15.03 2.66 5.07
C THR A 42 15.28 1.17 4.85
N PHE A 43 15.84 0.80 3.71
CA PHE A 43 16.19 -0.60 3.41
C PHE A 43 17.62 -0.68 2.91
N ASP A 44 18.41 -1.57 3.50
CA ASP A 44 19.83 -1.78 3.16
C ASP A 44 20.65 -0.46 3.19
N GLY A 45 20.42 0.36 4.21
CA GLY A 45 21.14 1.63 4.42
C GLY A 45 20.77 2.75 3.44
N LYS A 46 19.70 2.59 2.65
CA LYS A 46 19.19 3.59 1.72
C LYS A 46 17.76 3.98 2.04
N ASP A 47 17.43 5.24 1.81
CA ASP A 47 16.12 5.80 2.09
C ASP A 47 15.26 5.89 0.81
N TYR A 48 13.98 5.54 0.95
CA TYR A 48 13.00 5.56 -0.12
C TYR A 48 11.69 6.17 0.37
N LEU A 49 10.92 6.74 -0.56
CA LEU A 49 9.50 7.02 -0.33
C LEU A 49 8.66 6.02 -1.10
N ILE A 50 7.79 5.30 -0.39
CA ILE A 50 6.81 4.42 -0.98
C ILE A 50 5.50 5.19 -1.13
N ASN A 51 5.02 5.30 -2.37
CA ASN A 51 3.69 5.82 -2.68
C ASN A 51 2.73 4.65 -2.94
N LEU A 52 1.65 4.61 -2.16
CA LEU A 52 0.52 3.72 -2.38
C LEU A 52 -0.81 4.42 -2.07
N SER A 53 -1.87 3.87 -2.65
CA SER A 53 -3.25 4.31 -2.47
C SER A 53 -3.49 5.74 -2.95
N GLY A 54 -4.70 6.26 -2.73
CA GLY A 54 -5.09 7.59 -3.17
C GLY A 54 -5.74 7.57 -4.55
N GLY A 55 -6.31 8.70 -4.95
CA GLY A 55 -7.01 8.76 -6.22
C GLY A 55 -7.32 10.17 -6.71
N GLY A 56 -7.76 10.23 -7.96
CA GLY A 56 -8.19 11.44 -8.66
C GLY A 56 -9.73 11.63 -8.59
N PRO A 57 -10.42 11.93 -9.69
CA PRO A 57 -11.88 12.00 -9.73
C PRO A 57 -12.59 10.68 -9.37
N ARG A 58 -13.93 10.69 -9.32
CA ARG A 58 -14.75 9.50 -9.04
C ARG A 58 -14.42 8.38 -10.03
N GLY A 59 -14.03 7.20 -9.54
CA GLY A 59 -13.67 6.05 -10.38
C GLY A 59 -12.24 6.05 -10.92
N HIS A 60 -11.47 7.12 -10.72
CA HIS A 60 -10.07 7.21 -11.14
C HIS A 60 -9.17 7.11 -9.90
N ALA A 61 -8.51 5.98 -9.74
CA ALA A 61 -7.71 5.71 -8.56
C ALA A 61 -6.45 4.92 -8.92
N LEU A 62 -5.46 4.98 -8.02
CA LEU A 62 -4.13 4.42 -8.21
C LEU A 62 -4.25 2.90 -8.18
N PRO A 63 -4.05 2.18 -9.29
CA PRO A 63 -4.14 0.73 -9.22
C PRO A 63 -3.09 0.21 -8.22
N LEU A 64 -3.54 -0.56 -7.21
CA LEU A 64 -2.69 -1.12 -6.16
C LEU A 64 -2.03 -2.44 -6.57
N ASP A 65 -2.14 -2.80 -7.86
CA ASP A 65 -1.33 -3.82 -8.51
C ASP A 65 0.11 -3.33 -8.78
N ASN A 66 0.40 -2.07 -8.45
CA ASN A 66 1.73 -1.48 -8.47
C ASN A 66 1.94 -0.60 -7.25
N VAL A 67 3.19 -0.54 -6.81
CA VAL A 67 3.67 0.43 -5.85
C VAL A 67 4.72 1.32 -6.52
N TYR A 68 4.77 2.57 -6.09
CA TYR A 68 5.68 3.55 -6.65
C TYR A 68 6.74 3.91 -5.63
N ILE A 69 7.99 3.88 -6.07
CA ILE A 69 9.15 3.93 -5.18
C ILE A 69 10.01 5.08 -5.64
N TYR A 70 10.17 6.07 -4.78
CA TYR A 70 11.12 7.16 -4.99
C TYR A 70 12.44 6.82 -4.30
N ASP A 71 13.49 6.68 -5.09
CA ASP A 71 14.87 6.65 -4.60
C ASP A 71 15.32 8.09 -4.35
N ILE A 72 15.49 8.42 -3.07
CA ILE A 72 15.81 9.78 -2.63
C ILE A 72 17.19 10.21 -3.13
N LEU A 73 18.17 9.30 -3.13
CA LEU A 73 19.53 9.61 -3.56
C LEU A 73 19.63 9.74 -5.07
N ALA A 74 18.95 8.87 -5.82
CA ALA A 74 18.95 8.92 -7.28
C ALA A 74 18.03 10.03 -7.83
N GLY A 75 17.11 10.56 -7.02
CA GLY A 75 16.10 11.51 -7.44
C GLY A 75 15.16 10.94 -8.51
N LYS A 76 14.87 9.64 -8.43
CA LYS A 76 14.13 8.90 -9.47
C LYS A 76 13.01 8.08 -8.88
N TRP A 77 11.92 8.03 -9.63
CA TRP A 77 10.81 7.15 -9.34
C TRP A 77 10.86 5.87 -10.17
N TYR A 78 10.36 4.81 -9.55
CA TYR A 78 10.22 3.49 -10.13
C TYR A 78 8.80 2.96 -9.88
N ARG A 79 8.27 2.20 -10.84
CA ARG A 79 6.99 1.50 -10.71
C ARG A 79 7.23 0.01 -10.55
N GLN A 80 6.91 -0.54 -9.39
CA GLN A 80 7.13 -1.93 -9.04
C GLN A 80 5.79 -2.69 -9.01
N PRO A 81 5.60 -3.73 -9.85
CA PRO A 81 4.44 -4.59 -9.76
C PRO A 81 4.30 -5.25 -8.39
N VAL A 82 3.05 -5.37 -7.93
CA VAL A 82 2.65 -6.04 -6.70
C VAL A 82 1.97 -7.36 -7.07
N SER A 83 2.37 -8.42 -6.39
CA SER A 83 1.78 -9.77 -6.50
C SER A 83 0.79 -10.03 -5.36
N GLY A 84 -0.04 -11.07 -5.51
CA GLY A 84 -1.07 -11.42 -4.51
C GLY A 84 -2.42 -10.77 -4.80
N ALA A 85 -3.26 -10.66 -3.76
CA ALA A 85 -4.54 -9.98 -3.87
C ALA A 85 -4.29 -8.47 -3.69
N ALA A 86 -4.38 -7.71 -4.78
CA ALA A 86 -4.33 -6.25 -4.67
C ALA A 86 -5.62 -5.74 -4.00
N PRO A 87 -5.53 -4.82 -3.03
CA PRO A 87 -6.70 -4.20 -2.45
C PRO A 87 -7.51 -3.42 -3.47
N THR A 88 -8.80 -3.23 -3.19
CA THR A 88 -9.53 -2.11 -3.80
C THR A 88 -8.83 -0.82 -3.41
N ASN A 89 -8.62 0.09 -4.37
CA ASN A 89 -7.97 1.35 -4.05
C ASN A 89 -8.73 2.11 -2.95
N THR A 90 -7.99 2.49 -1.91
CA THR A 90 -8.48 3.26 -0.77
C THR A 90 -7.89 4.67 -0.80
N ARG A 91 -8.68 5.65 -0.37
CA ARG A 91 -8.24 7.04 -0.13
C ARG A 91 -8.24 7.35 1.35
N GLY A 92 -7.21 8.05 1.81
CA GLY A 92 -7.07 8.43 3.21
C GLY A 92 -6.97 7.23 4.16
N ALA A 93 -6.36 6.13 3.69
CA ALA A 93 -6.02 5.01 4.56
C ALA A 93 -4.89 5.40 5.51
N CYS A 94 -4.90 4.88 6.73
CA CYS A 94 -3.80 5.03 7.67
C CYS A 94 -2.73 3.97 7.42
N THR A 95 -1.46 4.32 7.57
CA THR A 95 -0.35 3.39 7.32
C THR A 95 0.61 3.29 8.49
N VAL A 96 1.10 2.09 8.75
CA VAL A 96 2.14 1.79 9.75
C VAL A 96 3.22 0.94 9.08
N THR A 97 4.48 1.23 9.39
CA THR A 97 5.61 0.47 8.86
C THR A 97 6.28 -0.31 9.98
N ASN A 98 6.48 -1.60 9.75
CA ASN A 98 7.16 -2.51 10.66
C ASN A 98 8.39 -3.12 9.98
N TYR A 99 9.50 -3.17 10.69
CA TYR A 99 10.75 -3.76 10.20
C TYR A 99 10.97 -5.10 10.88
N ALA A 100 11.41 -6.11 10.12
CA ALA A 100 11.95 -7.32 10.72
C ALA A 100 13.18 -6.97 11.58
N PRO A 101 13.44 -7.67 12.70
CA PRO A 101 14.58 -7.35 13.57
C PRO A 101 15.94 -7.38 12.87
N ASP A 102 16.06 -8.18 11.81
CA ASP A 102 17.26 -8.30 10.98
C ASP A 102 17.26 -7.36 9.75
N ASN A 103 16.27 -6.47 9.65
CA ASN A 103 16.02 -5.57 8.54
C ASN A 103 15.89 -6.26 7.16
N SER A 104 15.65 -7.58 7.13
CA SER A 104 15.57 -8.36 5.89
C SER A 104 14.26 -8.15 5.13
N SER A 105 13.23 -7.69 5.84
CA SER A 105 11.90 -7.41 5.29
C SER A 105 11.22 -6.26 6.03
N ILE A 106 10.34 -5.59 5.32
CA ILE A 106 9.50 -4.51 5.81
C ILE A 106 8.06 -4.88 5.52
N GLN A 107 7.18 -4.65 6.48
CA GLN A 107 5.74 -4.79 6.32
C GLN A 107 5.11 -3.41 6.45
N ILE A 108 4.47 -2.96 5.38
CA ILE A 108 3.65 -1.75 5.39
C ILE A 108 2.21 -2.19 5.57
N VAL A 109 1.67 -1.96 6.76
CA VAL A 109 0.26 -2.20 7.09
C VAL A 109 -0.52 -0.95 6.73
N PHE A 110 -1.60 -1.11 5.97
CA PHE A 110 -2.51 -0.01 5.66
C PHE A 110 -3.95 -0.41 5.97
N PHE A 111 -4.63 0.47 6.71
CA PHE A 111 -5.92 0.20 7.32
C PHE A 111 -6.95 1.25 6.93
N GLY A 112 -8.11 0.76 6.53
CA GLY A 112 -9.31 1.54 6.31
C GLY A 112 -9.20 2.60 5.22
N GLY A 113 -9.87 3.74 5.45
CA GLY A 113 -10.04 4.80 4.47
C GLY A 113 -11.37 4.72 3.74
N ARG A 114 -11.44 5.24 2.51
CA ARG A 114 -12.67 5.24 1.70
C ARG A 114 -12.45 4.60 0.34
N ILE A 115 -13.36 3.71 -0.05
CA ILE A 115 -13.40 3.06 -1.37
C ILE A 115 -14.53 3.65 -2.20
N TYR A 116 -14.31 3.78 -3.52
CA TYR A 116 -15.33 4.20 -4.45
C TYR A 116 -16.14 2.99 -4.95
N SER A 117 -17.47 3.04 -4.83
CA SER A 117 -18.36 2.05 -5.42
C SER A 117 -18.94 2.57 -6.72
N GLN A 118 -18.65 1.89 -7.84
CA GLN A 118 -19.23 2.24 -9.14
C GLN A 118 -20.75 2.07 -9.13
N THR A 119 -21.26 0.99 -8.54
CA THR A 119 -22.70 0.69 -8.45
C THR A 119 -23.48 1.77 -7.72
N LYS A 120 -22.90 2.33 -6.65
CA LYS A 120 -23.56 3.37 -5.83
C LYS A 120 -23.15 4.79 -6.24
N ASN A 121 -22.16 4.93 -7.13
CA ASN A 121 -21.55 6.21 -7.53
C ASN A 121 -21.13 7.09 -6.32
N ASP A 122 -20.60 6.46 -5.26
CA ASP A 122 -20.24 7.14 -4.01
C ASP A 122 -19.09 6.45 -3.26
N PHE A 123 -18.53 7.13 -2.25
CA PHE A 123 -17.44 6.68 -1.40
C PHE A 123 -17.91 6.15 -0.04
N PHE A 124 -17.51 4.93 0.31
CA PHE A 124 -17.85 4.26 1.56
C PHE A 124 -16.60 4.08 2.42
N ALA A 125 -16.77 4.16 3.73
CA ALA A 125 -15.71 3.76 4.65
C ALA A 125 -15.46 2.26 4.52
N THR A 126 -14.20 1.86 4.60
CA THR A 126 -13.76 0.47 4.74
C THR A 126 -12.99 0.34 6.05
N ASP A 127 -13.09 -0.82 6.67
CA ASP A 127 -12.29 -1.29 7.80
C ASP A 127 -11.34 -2.42 7.37
N ASP A 128 -11.11 -2.59 6.06
CA ASP A 128 -10.19 -3.60 5.55
C ASP A 128 -8.75 -3.27 5.97
N THR A 129 -8.01 -4.32 6.32
CA THR A 129 -6.59 -4.25 6.63
C THR A 129 -5.80 -5.00 5.56
N TRP A 130 -4.71 -4.40 5.12
CA TRP A 130 -3.83 -5.00 4.12
C TRP A 130 -2.37 -4.82 4.52
N VAL A 131 -1.53 -5.74 4.08
CA VAL A 131 -0.09 -5.70 4.29
C VAL A 131 0.63 -5.81 2.96
N LEU A 132 1.53 -4.86 2.68
CA LEU A 132 2.52 -4.94 1.63
C LEU A 132 3.86 -5.38 2.22
N THR A 133 4.38 -6.50 1.74
CA THR A 133 5.70 -7.01 2.15
C THR A 133 6.78 -6.62 1.14
N ILE A 134 7.84 -5.99 1.63
CA ILE A 134 9.06 -5.65 0.90
C ILE A 134 10.18 -6.57 1.43
N PRO A 135 11.01 -7.19 0.57
CA PRO A 135 11.23 -6.88 -0.84
C PRO A 135 10.42 -7.74 -1.83
N SER A 136 9.52 -8.60 -1.37
CA SER A 136 8.80 -9.52 -2.25
C SER A 136 7.72 -8.83 -3.11
N PHE A 137 7.29 -7.63 -2.72
CA PHE A 137 6.18 -6.90 -3.32
C PHE A 137 4.93 -7.78 -3.39
N THR A 138 4.56 -8.34 -2.24
CA THR A 138 3.37 -9.18 -2.11
C THR A 138 2.37 -8.49 -1.22
N ALA A 139 1.13 -8.36 -1.69
CA ALA A 139 0.00 -7.83 -0.94
C ALA A 139 -0.89 -8.97 -0.43
N SER A 140 -1.31 -8.84 0.83
CA SER A 140 -2.22 -9.77 1.50
C SER A 140 -3.28 -9.02 2.29
N SER A 141 -4.55 -9.43 2.16
CA SER A 141 -5.62 -8.97 3.05
C SER A 141 -5.47 -9.64 4.41
N ILE A 142 -5.65 -8.87 5.48
CA ILE A 142 -5.82 -9.40 6.82
C ILE A 142 -7.33 -9.41 7.12
N PRO A 143 -7.94 -10.59 7.29
CA PRO A 143 -9.34 -10.67 7.65
C PRO A 143 -9.57 -9.95 8.98
N ASN A 144 -10.65 -9.16 9.06
CA ASN A 144 -11.08 -8.60 10.33
C ASN A 144 -11.40 -9.76 11.27
N ALA A 145 -10.89 -9.69 12.50
CA ALA A 145 -11.25 -10.64 13.51
C ALA A 145 -12.77 -10.58 13.68
N THR A 146 -13.47 -11.66 13.36
CA THR A 146 -14.84 -11.83 13.82
C THR A 146 -14.76 -11.75 15.33
N ILE A 147 -15.30 -10.69 15.92
CA ILE A 147 -15.51 -10.66 17.36
C ILE A 147 -16.40 -11.87 17.63
N LEU A 148 -15.81 -12.96 18.12
CA LEU A 148 -16.58 -13.91 18.91
C LEU A 148 -17.07 -13.06 20.07
N THR A 149 -18.35 -12.69 20.02
CA THR A 149 -19.04 -12.07 21.15
C THR A 149 -18.53 -12.73 22.43
N PRO A 150 -18.09 -11.97 23.44
CA PRO A 150 -17.59 -12.56 24.67
C PRO A 150 -18.75 -13.21 25.43
N GLN A 151 -19.16 -14.41 25.02
CA GLN A 151 -20.08 -15.26 25.78
C GLN A 151 -19.35 -16.37 26.54
N LEU A 152 -18.02 -16.40 26.50
CA LEU A 152 -17.22 -17.40 27.22
C LEU A 152 -16.06 -16.75 27.98
N LEU A 153 -16.33 -15.68 28.74
CA LEU A 153 -15.39 -15.18 29.75
C LEU A 153 -16.09 -14.78 31.07
N GLU A 154 -17.15 -15.48 31.45
CA GLU A 154 -17.81 -15.30 32.77
C GLU A 154 -17.87 -16.56 33.64
N THR A 155 -17.30 -17.70 33.23
CA THR A 155 -17.31 -18.91 34.07
C THR A 155 -16.03 -19.15 34.88
N SER A 156 -14.99 -18.33 34.76
CA SER A 156 -13.77 -18.46 35.57
C SER A 156 -13.66 -17.51 36.78
N ARG A 157 -14.69 -16.70 37.05
CA ARG A 157 -14.70 -15.74 38.18
C ARG A 157 -15.75 -16.05 39.26
N GLN A 158 -16.03 -17.33 39.50
CA GLN A 158 -16.91 -17.79 40.58
C GLN A 158 -16.25 -18.81 41.53
N HIS A 159 -14.91 -18.94 41.52
CA HIS A 159 -14.16 -19.65 42.55
C HIS A 159 -12.99 -18.79 43.01
N SER A 160 -13.29 -17.87 43.92
CA SER A 160 -12.34 -17.26 44.86
C SER A 160 -13.10 -16.85 46.11
#